data_AF-A0A7J6QC92-F1
#
_entry.id   AF-A0A7J6QC92-F1
#
_cell.length_a   1.000
_cell.length_b   1.000
_cell.length_c   1.000
_cell.angle_alpha   90.00
_cell.angle_beta   90.00
_cell.angle_gamma   90.00
#
_symmetry.space_group_name_H-M   'P 1'
#
loop_
_entity.id
_entity.type
_entity.pdbx_description
1 polymer ?
#
loop_
_entity_poly.entity_id
_entity_poly.type
_entity_poly.pdbx_seq_one_letter_code
_entity_poly.pdbx_strand_id
1 'polypeptide(L)'
;QLYVPRQKHAHLDGAYFGASLPSLFFQTFPKLIPAEVPVYFEPRVFGFKVHNRPSVVLKKLQNDVAKGASYIDFQGCSNAAGAMIPTVAELVTLAASVSICLTGPYPFPIDPADDHLLSEEEE
;
A
#
# COMPACT_ATOMS: atom_id res chain seq x y z
N GLN A 1 -2.84 -5.23 -0.34
CA GLN A 1 -2.26 -6.49 0.20
C GLN A 1 -0.80 -6.20 0.53
N LEU A 2 -0.28 -6.74 1.63
CA LEU A 2 1.12 -6.54 2.04
C LEU A 2 1.89 -7.85 1.86
N TYR A 3 3.12 -7.78 1.35
CA TYR A 3 3.95 -8.94 1.06
C TYR A 3 5.28 -8.83 1.80
N VAL A 4 5.79 -9.96 2.26
CA VAL A 4 7.14 -10.04 2.82
C VAL A 4 8.15 -9.97 1.67
N PRO A 5 9.18 -9.10 1.77
CA PRO A 5 10.19 -8.99 0.73
C PRO A 5 10.95 -10.31 0.56
N ARG A 6 11.46 -10.57 -0.64
CA ARG A 6 12.42 -11.66 -0.86
C ARG A 6 13.71 -11.37 -0.06
N GLN A 7 14.39 -12.43 0.35
CA GLN A 7 15.46 -12.46 1.37
C GLN A 7 16.48 -11.30 1.36
N LYS A 8 16.82 -10.75 0.19
CA LYS A 8 17.81 -9.67 0.03
C LYS A 8 17.50 -8.40 0.85
N HIS A 9 16.24 -8.14 1.18
CA HIS A 9 15.82 -6.92 1.88
C HIS A 9 15.23 -7.22 3.27
N ALA A 10 15.54 -8.38 3.86
CA ALA A 10 14.97 -8.79 5.13
C ALA A 10 15.50 -8.01 6.35
N HIS A 11 16.68 -7.39 6.23
CA HIS A 11 17.34 -6.65 7.32
C HIS A 11 17.03 -5.15 7.33
N LEU A 12 16.22 -4.66 6.38
CA LEU A 12 15.81 -3.24 6.34
C LEU A 12 14.55 -3.04 7.19
N ASP A 13 14.60 -2.09 8.12
CA ASP A 13 13.44 -1.72 8.92
C ASP A 13 12.39 -0.97 8.07
N GLY A 14 11.12 -1.32 8.27
CA GLY A 14 9.98 -0.65 7.65
C GLY A 14 9.84 0.82 8.09
N ALA A 15 10.36 1.17 9.27
CA ALA A 15 10.32 2.54 9.79
C ALA A 15 11.01 3.56 8.86
N TYR A 16 12.03 3.14 8.10
CA TYR A 16 12.71 4.02 7.13
C TYR A 16 11.83 4.46 5.96
N PHE A 17 10.76 3.71 5.64
CA PHE A 17 9.86 4.04 4.54
C PHE A 17 8.64 4.85 5.00
N GLY A 18 8.19 4.61 6.24
CA GLY A 18 6.97 5.19 6.80
C GLY A 18 5.70 4.53 6.28
N ALA A 19 4.69 4.40 7.15
CA ALA A 19 3.42 3.76 6.81
C ALA A 19 2.54 4.57 5.84
N SER A 20 2.75 5.90 5.76
CA SER A 20 1.95 6.82 4.96
C SER A 20 2.40 6.93 3.50
N LEU A 21 3.63 6.50 3.19
CA LEU A 21 4.22 6.65 1.87
C LEU A 21 3.35 6.06 0.75
N PRO A 22 2.85 4.80 0.83
CA PRO A 22 2.06 4.23 -0.25
C PRO A 22 0.80 5.05 -0.57
N SER A 23 0.11 5.53 0.47
CA SER A 23 -1.13 6.31 0.31
C SER A 23 -0.87 7.69 -0.29
N LEU A 24 0.14 8.40 0.22
CA LEU A 24 0.49 9.74 -0.26
C LEU A 24 1.00 9.70 -1.71
N PHE A 25 1.77 8.68 -2.06
CA PHE A 25 2.33 8.51 -3.41
C PHE A 25 1.25 8.43 -4.49
N PHE A 26 0.17 7.67 -4.27
CA PHE A 26 -0.92 7.57 -5.23
C PHE A 26 -1.84 8.81 -5.22
N GLN A 27 -1.89 9.56 -4.12
CA GLN A 27 -2.58 10.83 -4.07
C GLN A 27 -1.85 11.91 -4.89
N THR A 28 -0.51 11.92 -4.89
CA THR A 28 0.29 12.87 -5.67
C THR A 28 0.38 12.46 -7.15
N PHE A 29 0.40 11.16 -7.45
CA PHE A 29 0.53 10.64 -8.81
C PHE A 29 -0.63 9.71 -9.20
N PRO A 30 -1.84 10.25 -9.44
CA PRO A 30 -3.03 9.42 -9.71
C PRO A 30 -2.92 8.61 -11.01
N LYS A 31 -2.12 9.08 -11.97
CA LYS A 31 -1.90 8.39 -13.26
C LYS A 31 -1.10 7.08 -13.13
N LEU A 32 -0.45 6.85 -12.00
CA LEU A 32 0.34 5.64 -11.73
C LEU A 32 -0.47 4.56 -11.00
N ILE A 33 -1.72 4.86 -10.64
CA ILE A 33 -2.63 3.83 -10.14
C ILE A 33 -2.87 2.88 -11.32
N PRO A 34 -2.64 1.56 -11.15
CA PRO A 34 -2.88 0.61 -12.25
C PRO A 34 -4.32 0.80 -12.76
N ALA A 35 -4.63 0.50 -14.02
CA ALA A 35 -6.00 0.58 -14.56
C ALA A 35 -6.73 -0.78 -14.53
N GLU A 36 -5.98 -1.86 -14.29
CA GLU A 36 -6.43 -3.22 -14.58
C GLU A 36 -6.86 -3.98 -13.33
N VAL A 37 -7.95 -4.73 -13.47
CA VAL A 37 -8.40 -5.67 -12.45
C VAL A 37 -7.34 -6.76 -12.24
N PRO A 38 -6.95 -7.07 -11.00
CA PRO A 38 -5.95 -8.09 -10.74
C PRO A 38 -6.41 -9.45 -11.27
N VAL A 39 -5.53 -10.08 -12.05
CA VAL A 39 -5.74 -11.45 -12.55
C VAL A 39 -5.77 -12.41 -11.37
N TYR A 40 -6.84 -13.19 -11.26
CA TYR A 40 -7.01 -14.17 -10.20
C TYR A 40 -6.56 -15.56 -10.66
N PHE A 41 -5.98 -16.33 -9.74
CA PHE A 41 -5.65 -17.73 -9.99
C PHE A 41 -6.91 -18.60 -10.06
N GLU A 42 -7.00 -19.47 -11.07
CA GLU A 42 -8.04 -20.49 -11.20
C GLU A 42 -7.47 -21.87 -10.86
N PRO A 43 -7.87 -22.49 -9.73
CA PRO A 43 -7.31 -23.76 -9.31
C PRO A 43 -7.75 -24.90 -10.23
N ARG A 44 -6.78 -25.62 -10.79
CA ARG A 44 -6.98 -26.75 -11.70
C ARG A 44 -6.16 -27.96 -11.26
N VAL A 45 -6.76 -29.16 -11.37
CA VAL A 45 -6.12 -30.45 -11.11
C VAL A 45 -6.34 -31.32 -12.33
N PHE A 46 -5.27 -31.76 -13.00
CA PHE A 46 -5.33 -32.47 -14.30
C PHE A 46 -6.20 -31.77 -15.35
N GLY A 47 -6.21 -30.43 -15.36
CA GLY A 47 -7.01 -29.61 -16.29
C GLY A 47 -8.45 -29.34 -15.82
N PHE A 48 -8.97 -30.10 -14.86
CA PHE A 48 -10.31 -29.90 -14.29
C PHE A 48 -10.31 -28.79 -13.24
N LYS A 49 -11.33 -27.93 -13.29
CA LYS A 49 -11.52 -26.85 -12.30
C LYS A 49 -11.92 -27.44 -10.95
N VAL A 50 -11.32 -26.95 -9.88
CA VAL A 50 -11.71 -27.35 -8.52
C VAL A 50 -13.04 -26.71 -8.15
N HIS A 51 -14.04 -27.55 -7.83
CA HIS A 51 -15.37 -27.07 -7.47
C HIS A 51 -15.37 -26.29 -6.16
N ASN A 52 -16.09 -25.16 -6.13
CA ASN A 52 -16.36 -24.32 -4.97
C ASN A 52 -15.12 -23.86 -4.18
N ARG A 53 -13.97 -23.68 -4.86
CA ARG A 53 -12.77 -23.09 -4.27
C ARG A 53 -12.28 -21.88 -5.06
N PRO A 54 -12.93 -20.71 -4.90
CA PRO A 54 -12.44 -19.49 -5.52
C PRO A 54 -11.17 -19.01 -4.81
N SER A 55 -10.26 -18.40 -5.57
CA SER A 55 -9.04 -17.82 -5.02
C SER A 55 -9.34 -16.61 -4.14
N VAL A 56 -8.40 -16.28 -3.24
CA VAL A 56 -8.53 -15.15 -2.31
C VAL A 56 -8.74 -13.83 -3.06
N VAL A 57 -8.11 -13.66 -4.22
CA VAL A 57 -8.26 -12.47 -5.06
C VAL A 57 -9.68 -12.37 -5.61
N LEU A 58 -10.22 -13.46 -6.16
CA LEU A 58 -11.59 -13.49 -6.70
C LEU A 58 -12.62 -13.15 -5.60
N LYS A 59 -12.49 -13.75 -4.41
CA LYS A 59 -13.38 -13.45 -3.27
C LYS A 59 -13.33 -11.97 -2.88
N LYS A 60 -12.15 -11.35 -2.90
CA LYS A 60 -12.00 -9.92 -2.60
C LYS A 60 -12.67 -9.07 -3.66
N LEU A 61 -12.43 -9.35 -4.95
CA LEU A 61 -13.06 -8.63 -6.05
C LEU A 61 -14.59 -8.67 -5.97
N GLN A 62 -15.18 -9.83 -5.65
CA GLN A 62 -16.63 -9.94 -5.46
C GLN A 62 -17.15 -9.07 -4.31
N ASN A 63 -16.41 -9.03 -3.19
CA ASN A 63 -16.76 -8.18 -2.04
C ASN A 63 -16.59 -6.69 -2.35
N ASP A 64 -15.56 -6.33 -3.11
CA ASP A 64 -15.28 -4.96 -3.51
C ASP A 64 -16.39 -4.44 -4.43
N VAL A 65 -16.83 -5.26 -5.39
CA VAL A 65 -18.00 -4.99 -6.23
C VAL A 65 -19.27 -4.85 -5.38
N ALA A 66 -19.50 -5.74 -4.41
CA ALA A 66 -20.66 -5.66 -3.50
C ALA A 66 -20.66 -4.39 -2.64
N LYS A 67 -19.49 -3.82 -2.36
CA LYS A 67 -19.32 -2.56 -1.64
C LYS A 67 -19.36 -1.33 -2.55
N GLY A 68 -19.61 -1.50 -3.85
CA GLY A 68 -19.65 -0.42 -4.83
C GLY A 68 -18.27 0.15 -5.17
N ALA A 69 -17.18 -0.56 -4.88
CA ALA A 69 -15.85 -0.15 -5.28
C ALA A 69 -15.70 -0.37 -6.79
N SER A 70 -15.76 0.70 -7.56
CA SER A 70 -15.36 0.70 -8.97
C SER A 70 -13.86 0.87 -9.06
N TYR A 71 -13.22 0.00 -9.83
CA TYR A 71 -11.86 0.24 -10.27
C TYR A 71 -11.85 1.54 -11.08
N ILE A 72 -11.10 2.54 -10.66
CA ILE A 72 -11.03 3.84 -11.35
C ILE A 72 -10.39 3.62 -12.72
N ASP A 73 -11.21 3.66 -13.76
CA ASP A 73 -10.75 3.60 -15.13
C ASP A 73 -10.33 5.01 -15.56
N PHE A 74 -9.02 5.27 -15.59
CA PHE A 74 -8.47 6.49 -16.18
C PHE A 74 -8.32 6.37 -17.72
N GLN A 75 -8.87 5.33 -18.36
CA GLN A 75 -8.94 5.28 -19.82
C GLN A 75 -9.97 6.29 -20.35
N GLY A 76 -9.50 7.54 -20.43
CA GLY A 76 -10.22 8.69 -20.94
C GLY A 76 -9.30 9.78 -21.47
N CYS A 77 -8.12 9.42 -22.01
CA CYS A 77 -7.37 10.32 -22.89
C CYS A 77 -7.91 10.23 -24.33
N SER A 78 -9.18 10.56 -24.51
CA SER A 78 -9.70 11.09 -25.77
C SER A 78 -11.01 11.82 -25.50
N ASN A 79 -10.90 13.12 -25.23
CA ASN A 79 -11.48 14.20 -26.04
C ASN A 79 -11.67 15.47 -25.20
N ALA A 80 -11.39 16.59 -25.84
CA ALA A 80 -11.47 17.93 -25.31
C ALA A 80 -12.81 18.25 -24.63
N ALA A 81 -12.79 18.49 -23.32
CA ALA A 81 -13.60 19.45 -22.57
C ALA A 81 -13.43 19.15 -21.07
N GLY A 82 -13.06 20.17 -20.31
CA GLY A 82 -12.75 20.03 -18.89
C GLY A 82 -13.91 19.49 -18.06
N ALA A 83 -13.60 18.49 -17.24
CA ALA A 83 -14.28 18.27 -15.97
C ALA A 83 -13.19 18.18 -14.90
N MET A 84 -13.22 19.17 -14.02
CA MET A 84 -12.32 19.39 -12.90
C MET A 84 -12.42 18.20 -11.93
N ILE A 85 -11.44 17.31 -11.97
CA ILE A 85 -11.14 16.44 -10.83
C ILE A 85 -10.87 17.42 -9.67
N PRO A 86 -11.51 17.28 -8.49
CA PRO A 86 -11.25 18.18 -7.36
C PRO A 86 -9.75 18.22 -7.16
N THR A 87 -9.18 19.42 -7.34
CA THR A 87 -7.74 19.63 -7.26
C THR A 87 -7.30 19.17 -5.88
N VAL A 88 -6.22 18.40 -5.83
CA VAL A 88 -5.58 17.87 -4.61
C VAL A 88 -5.42 18.92 -3.48
N ALA A 89 -5.53 20.21 -3.80
CA ALA A 89 -5.62 21.32 -2.88
C ALA A 89 -6.73 21.16 -1.80
N GLU A 90 -7.97 20.79 -2.15
CA GLU A 90 -9.05 20.72 -1.14
C GLU A 90 -8.88 19.55 -0.15
N LEU A 91 -8.34 18.41 -0.60
CA LEU A 91 -8.08 17.27 0.27
C LEU A 91 -6.88 17.49 1.18
N VAL A 92 -5.83 18.19 0.71
CA VAL A 92 -4.67 18.55 1.54
C VAL A 92 -5.07 19.55 2.63
N THR A 93 -5.95 20.51 2.33
CA THR A 93 -6.47 21.46 3.33
C THR A 93 -7.33 20.77 4.40
N LEU A 94 -8.14 19.77 4.04
CA LEU A 94 -8.93 19.00 5.01
C LEU A 94 -8.04 18.09 5.89
N ALA A 95 -7.04 17.43 5.31
CA ALA A 95 -6.11 16.54 6.03
C ALA A 95 -5.17 17.29 6.98
N ALA A 96 -4.74 18.50 6.62
CA ALA A 96 -3.94 19.35 7.50
C ALA A 96 -4.69 19.74 8.80
N SER A 97 -6.02 19.88 8.75
CA SER A 97 -6.82 20.16 9.96
C SER A 97 -6.88 18.97 10.93
N VAL A 98 -6.83 17.74 10.41
CA VAL A 98 -6.87 16.50 11.24
C VAL A 98 -5.49 16.15 11.78
N SER A 99 -4.41 16.50 11.06
CA SER A 99 -3.04 16.18 11.46
C SER A 99 -2.49 17.07 12.60
N ILE A 100 -3.01 18.29 12.79
CA ILE A 100 -2.57 19.17 13.88
C ILE A 100 -2.98 18.62 15.26
N CYS A 101 -3.97 17.73 15.34
CA CYS A 101 -4.41 17.14 16.61
C CYS A 101 -3.54 15.96 17.10
N LEU A 102 -2.58 15.45 16.30
CA LEU A 102 -1.76 14.28 16.67
C LEU A 102 -0.27 14.57 16.85
N THR A 103 0.18 15.82 16.73
CA THR A 103 1.53 16.23 17.12
C THR A 103 1.54 16.67 18.59
N GLY A 104 1.31 15.72 19.49
CA GLY A 104 1.91 15.80 20.82
C GLY A 104 3.42 15.57 20.68
N PRO A 105 4.27 16.19 21.49
CA PRO A 105 5.72 16.02 21.38
C PRO A 105 6.05 14.58 21.78
N TYR A 106 6.59 13.78 20.85
CA TYR A 106 7.25 12.53 21.22
C TYR A 106 8.64 12.87 21.77
N PRO A 107 8.93 12.64 23.06
CA PRO A 107 10.30 12.62 23.52
C PRO A 107 10.80 11.18 23.38
N PHE A 108 11.60 10.90 22.35
CA PHE A 108 12.45 9.71 22.39
C PHE A 108 13.86 10.14 22.79
N PRO A 109 14.34 9.74 23.98
CA PRO A 109 15.73 9.88 24.36
C PRO A 109 16.60 9.01 23.44
N ILE A 110 17.67 9.59 22.93
CA ILE A 110 18.78 8.85 22.34
C ILE A 110 19.63 8.40 23.53
N ASP A 111 19.56 7.13 23.89
CA ASP A 111 20.46 6.56 24.89
C ASP A 111 21.86 6.38 24.29
N PRO A 112 22.92 6.96 24.89
CA PRO A 112 24.29 6.72 24.50
C PRO A 112 24.99 5.88 25.57
N ALA A 113 25.07 4.56 25.39
CA ALA A 113 26.11 3.69 25.95
C ALA A 113 25.73 2.21 25.74
N ASP A 114 26.57 1.47 25.03
CA ASP A 114 27.23 0.26 25.56
C ASP A 114 28.31 -0.18 24.55
N ASP A 115 29.36 0.65 24.46
CA ASP A 115 30.70 0.16 24.10
C ASP A 115 31.35 -0.32 25.41
N HIS A 116 31.52 -1.63 25.59
CA HIS A 116 32.77 -2.26 26.08
C HIS A 116 32.62 -3.79 26.30
N LEU A 117 33.27 -4.53 25.39
CA LEU A 117 34.24 -5.62 25.62
C LEU A 117 33.83 -7.06 26.01
N LEU A 118 34.25 -7.95 25.09
CA LEU A 118 34.94 -9.27 25.24
C LEU A 118 34.07 -10.45 25.70
N SER A 119 34.24 -11.67 25.18
CA SER A 119 35.45 -12.34 24.68
C SER A 119 35.09 -13.51 23.74
N GLU A 120 36.06 -13.82 22.88
CA GLU A 120 36.38 -15.12 22.26
C GLU A 120 35.64 -16.34 22.82
N GLU A 121 35.15 -17.22 21.93
CA GLU A 121 35.48 -18.67 21.95
C GLU A 121 35.51 -19.19 20.50
N GLU A 122 36.69 -19.63 20.07
CA GLU A 122 36.87 -20.66 19.03
C GLU A 122 36.34 -22.00 19.57
N GLU A 123 35.57 -22.74 18.77
CA GLU A 123 35.89 -24.11 18.29
C GLU A 123 34.93 -24.51 17.16
#